data_AF-A0A377WM98-F1
#
_entry.id   AF-A0A377WM98-F1
#
_cell.length_a   1.000
_cell.length_b   1.000
_cell.length_c   1.000
_cell.angle_alpha   90.00
_cell.angle_beta   90.00
_cell.angle_gamma   90.00
#
_symmetry.space_group_name_H-M   'P 1'
#
loop_
_entity.id
_entity.type
_entity.pdbx_description
1 polymer ?
#
loop_
_entity_poly.entity_id
_entity_poly.type
_entity_poly.pdbx_seq_one_letter_code
_entity_poly.pdbx_strand_id
1 'polypeptide(L)' 'MIIIVALIFILRAMTRMDNTATAEKPKDNAPYPVATDREISSRVLLGSEGRVVIEHGGQRYLLRQTHAGKIILTK' A
#
# COMPACT_ATOMS: atom_id res chain seq x y z
N MET A 1 10.37 -24.41 41.32
CA MET A 1 11.35 -23.78 40.39
C MET A 1 11.40 -24.47 39.04
N ILE A 2 11.45 -25.81 38.98
CA ILE A 2 11.49 -26.60 37.73
C ILE A 2 10.30 -26.32 36.80
N ILE A 3 9.07 -26.25 37.34
CA ILE A 3 7.83 -26.01 36.55
C ILE A 3 7.83 -24.62 35.89
N ILE A 4 8.29 -23.58 36.60
CA ILE A 4 8.34 -22.20 36.08
C ILE A 4 9.36 -22.07 34.94
N VAL A 5 10.52 -22.72 35.06
CA VAL A 5 11.55 -22.70 34.02
C VAL A 5 11.08 -23.44 32.76
N ALA A 6 10.38 -24.57 32.92
CA ALA A 6 9.78 -25.30 31.80
C ALA A 6 8.69 -24.49 31.08
N LEU A 7 7.84 -23.78 31.84
CA LEU A 7 6.79 -22.93 31.27
C LEU A 7 7.36 -21.75 30.46
N ILE A 8 8.42 -21.12 30.96
CA ILE A 8 9.12 -20.04 30.26
C ILE A 8 9.78 -20.55 28.98
N PHE A 9 10.33 -21.77 29.00
CA PHE A 9 10.95 -22.38 27.83
C PHE A 9 9.93 -22.68 26.73
N ILE A 10 8.77 -23.21 27.08
CA ILE A 10 7.66 -23.49 26.14
C ILE A 10 7.12 -22.19 25.54
N LEU A 11 6.92 -21.15 26.36
CA LEU A 11 6.47 -19.83 25.90
C LEU A 11 7.46 -19.19 24.90
N ARG A 12 8.77 -19.37 25.11
CA ARG A 12 9.80 -18.87 24.18
C ARG A 12 9.91 -19.68 22.89
N ALA A 13 9.55 -20.96 22.92
CA ALA A 13 9.50 -21.79 21.71
C ALA A 13 8.34 -21.38 20.80
N MET A 14 7.18 -21.03 21.36
CA MET A 14 6.00 -20.60 20.60
C MET A 14 6.14 -19.20 19.97
N THR A 15 6.98 -18.31 20.53
CA THR A 15 7.25 -16.99 19.94
C THR A 15 8.32 -17.01 18.85
N ARG A 16 8.94 -18.16 18.59
CA ARG A 16 9.99 -18.35 17.58
C ARG A 16 9.46 -19.09 16.35
N MET A 17 8.34 -18.64 15.81
CA MET A 17 7.92 -19.00 14.47
C MET A 17 8.49 -17.95 13.51
N ASP A 18 9.65 -18.25 12.96
CA ASP A 18 10.26 -17.49 11.86
C ASP A 18 9.45 -17.77 10.59
N ASN A 19 8.32 -17.07 10.43
CA ASN A 19 7.53 -17.06 9.20
C ASN A 19 8.32 -16.33 8.09
N THR A 20 9.34 -16.98 7.54
CA THR A 20 9.91 -16.59 6.25
C THR A 20 9.00 -17.15 5.16
N ALA A 21 7.77 -16.65 5.09
CA ALA A 21 6.97 -16.78 3.90
C ALA A 21 7.59 -15.83 2.87
N THR A 22 8.38 -16.38 1.95
CA THR A 22 8.67 -15.70 0.68
C THR A 22 7.32 -15.51 -0.01
N ALA A 23 6.68 -14.37 0.27
CA ALA A 23 5.53 -13.93 -0.49
C ALA A 23 6.02 -13.71 -1.92
N GLU A 24 5.71 -14.67 -2.79
CA GLU A 24 5.86 -14.48 -4.23
C GLU A 24 5.12 -13.19 -4.58
N LYS A 25 5.87 -12.18 -5.02
CA LYS A 25 5.33 -10.88 -5.42
C LYS A 25 4.24 -11.17 -6.44
N PRO A 26 2.96 -10.83 -6.18
CA PRO A 26 1.90 -11.05 -7.14
C PRO A 26 2.35 -10.44 -8.47
N LYS A 27 2.29 -11.22 -9.55
CA LYS A 27 2.46 -10.67 -10.90
C LYS A 27 1.33 -9.67 -11.10
N ASP A 28 1.64 -8.41 -10.87
CA ASP A 28 0.75 -7.30 -11.11
C ASP A 28 0.59 -7.19 -12.62
N ASN A 29 -0.56 -7.67 -13.12
CA ASN A 29 -0.92 -7.64 -14.53
C ASN A 29 -1.44 -6.24 -14.96
N ALA A 30 -1.39 -5.24 -14.07
CA ALA A 30 -1.68 -3.88 -14.47
C ALA A 30 -0.67 -3.43 -15.54
N PRO A 31 -1.12 -2.69 -16.57
CA PRO A 31 -0.21 -2.07 -17.52
C PRO A 31 0.80 -1.22 -16.76
N TYR A 32 2.07 -1.58 -16.88
CA TYR A 32 3.15 -0.74 -16.37
C TYR A 32 3.29 0.48 -17.28
N PRO A 33 3.62 1.66 -16.73
CA PRO A 33 3.91 2.83 -17.53
C PRO A 33 5.01 2.53 -18.55
N VAL A 34 4.78 2.85 -19.81
CA VAL A 34 5.78 2.79 -20.88
C VAL A 34 6.36 4.17 -21.14
N ALA A 35 7.55 4.24 -21.74
CA ALA A 35 8.27 5.50 -21.96
C ALA A 35 7.51 6.52 -22.83
N THR A 36 6.52 6.08 -23.60
CA THR A 36 5.67 6.94 -24.43
C THR A 36 4.43 7.46 -23.69
N ASP A 37 4.17 7.00 -22.47
CA ASP A 37 3.04 7.48 -21.70
C ASP A 37 3.25 8.93 -21.27
N ARG A 38 2.15 9.69 -21.22
CA ARG A 38 2.19 11.05 -20.70
C ARG A 38 2.44 11.02 -19.20
N GLU A 39 3.60 11.52 -18.78
CA GLU A 39 3.92 11.69 -17.37
C GLU A 39 3.49 13.09 -16.87
N ILE A 40 2.96 13.14 -15.65
CA ILE A 40 2.63 14.39 -14.95
C ILE A 40 2.98 14.25 -13.47
N SER A 41 3.63 15.28 -12.90
CA SER A 41 3.91 15.27 -11.46
C SER A 41 2.61 15.40 -10.66
N SER A 42 2.53 14.65 -9.57
CA SER A 42 1.37 14.70 -8.67
C SER A 42 1.13 16.08 -8.09
N ARG A 43 2.20 16.85 -7.82
CA ARG A 43 2.10 18.22 -7.31
C ARG A 43 1.44 19.17 -8.31
N VAL A 44 1.71 19.01 -9.60
CA VAL A 44 1.05 19.80 -10.65
C VAL A 44 -0.39 19.34 -10.83
N LEU A 45 -0.64 18.02 -10.83
CA LEU A 45 -1.98 17.47 -11.01
C LEU A 45 -2.95 17.81 -9.88
N LEU A 46 -2.47 17.79 -8.63
CA LEU A 46 -3.30 17.95 -7.43
C LEU A 46 -3.30 19.36 -6.85
N GLY A 47 -2.36 20.21 -7.26
CA GLY A 47 -2.20 21.56 -6.74
C GLY A 47 -1.87 21.62 -5.24
N SER A 48 -2.01 22.82 -4.66
CA SER A 48 -1.79 23.06 -3.23
C SER A 48 -2.80 22.35 -2.33
N GLU A 49 -4.00 22.11 -2.85
CA GLU A 49 -5.09 21.44 -2.14
C GLU A 49 -4.87 19.92 -1.99
N GLY A 50 -3.91 19.35 -2.73
CA GLY A 50 -3.63 17.91 -2.71
C GLY A 50 -4.77 17.06 -3.27
N ARG A 51 -5.70 17.67 -4.03
CA ARG A 51 -6.87 17.00 -4.62
C ARG A 51 -7.36 17.73 -5.87
N VAL A 52 -7.94 16.98 -6.80
CA VAL A 52 -8.59 17.50 -8.01
C VAL A 52 -9.83 16.68 -8.33
N VAL A 53 -10.86 17.32 -8.89
CA VAL A 53 -12.04 16.63 -9.41
C VAL A 53 -11.85 16.36 -10.90
N ILE A 54 -12.02 15.12 -11.31
CA ILE A 54 -11.96 14.66 -12.70
C ILE A 54 -13.37 14.36 -13.15
N GLU A 55 -13.80 14.97 -14.24
CA GLU A 55 -15.01 14.54 -14.95
C GLU A 55 -14.65 13.48 -15.97
N HIS A 56 -15.39 12.37 -15.96
CA HIS A 56 -15.25 11.32 -16.96
C HIS A 56 -16.61 10.65 -17.19
N GLY A 57 -17.07 10.65 -18.44
CA GLY A 57 -18.37 10.06 -18.80
C GLY A 57 -19.56 10.68 -18.05
N GLY A 58 -19.53 11.99 -17.80
CA GLY A 58 -20.57 12.70 -17.05
C GLY A 58 -20.62 12.36 -15.55
N GLN A 59 -19.62 11.63 -15.04
CA GLN A 59 -19.44 11.36 -13.62
C GLN A 59 -18.25 12.16 -13.08
N ARG A 60 -18.32 12.51 -11.80
CA ARG A 60 -17.25 13.23 -11.11
C ARG A 60 -16.51 12.26 -10.20
N TYR A 61 -15.18 12.31 -10.26
CA TYR A 61 -14.29 11.53 -9.42
C TYR A 61 -13.34 12.46 -8.68
N LEU A 62 -13.06 12.16 -7.43
CA LEU A 62 -12.06 12.87 -6.63
C LEU A 62 -10.74 12.10 -6.66
N LEU A 63 -9.72 12.69 -7.28
CA LEU A 63 -8.35 12.25 -7.15
C LEU A 63 -7.70 13.01 -6.00
N ARG A 64 -7.14 12.31 -5.01
CA ARG A 64 -6.50 12.96 -3.85
C ARG A 64 -5.29 12.20 -3.34
N GLN A 65 -4.42 12.91 -2.62
CA GLN A 65 -3.43 12.28 -1.77
C GLN A 65 -4.07 11.80 -0.45
N THR A 66 -3.58 10.67 0.05
CA THR A 66 -3.91 10.11 1.37
C THR A 66 -2.88 10.56 2.41
N HIS A 67 -3.20 10.42 3.70
CA HIS A 67 -2.24 10.67 4.78
C HIS A 67 -0.99 9.78 4.70
N ALA A 68 -1.10 8.59 4.11
CA ALA A 68 0.02 7.69 3.86
C ALA A 68 0.83 8.05 2.60
N GLY A 69 0.56 9.20 1.97
CA GLY A 69 1.28 9.72 0.81
C GLY A 69 0.86 9.13 -0.53
N LYS A 70 0.03 8.08 -0.56
CA LYS A 70 -0.50 7.48 -1.80
C LYS A 70 -1.55 8.36 -2.46
N ILE A 71 -1.73 8.21 -3.77
CA ILE A 71 -2.81 8.83 -4.52
C ILE A 71 -3.94 7.81 -4.72
N ILE A 72 -5.17 8.24 -4.52
CA ILE A 72 -6.36 7.41 -4.72
C ILE A 72 -7.43 8.17 -5.50
N LEU A 73 -8.20 7.43 -6.30
CA LEU A 73 -9.38 7.92 -6.99
C LEU A 73 -10.63 7.38 -6.28
N THR A 74 -11.56 8.27 -5.93
CA THR A 74 -12.87 7.88 -5.36
C THR A 74 -14.00 8.52 -6.16
N LYS A 75 -15.17 7.91 -6.13
CA LYS A 75 -16.41 8.48 -6.67
C LYS A 75 -17.07 9.40 -5.64
#